data_AF-Q5FMP3-F1
#
_entry.id   AF-Q5FMP3-F1
#
_cell.length_a   1.000
_cell.length_b   1.000
_cell.length_c   1.000
_cell.angle_alpha   90.00
_cell.angle_beta   90.00
_cell.angle_gamma   90.00
#
_symmetry.space_group_name_H-M   'P 1'
#
loop_
_entity.id
_entity.type
_entity.pdbx_description
1 polymer ?
#
loop_
_entity_poly.entity_id
_entity_poly.type
_entity_poly.pdbx_seq_one_letter_code
_entity_poly.pdbx_strand_id
1 'polypeptide(L)'
;MFDDRVEVTSPGGLPKGLSKEEYLAGQLSILRNLIIANIFFRLGLIEQFGTGIQRILAAYADSKSQPQFLIYENSIKIILPVVKTELQGVSKDGNEVYTILQNMPLSSSNISQETSFSKNQVLKLLDELIQKGYVVKIGNGRGTRYRRSK
;
A
#
# COMPACT_ATOMS: atom_id res chain seq x y z
N MET A 1 -13.65 9.87 6.35
CA MET A 1 -12.52 9.12 5.79
C MET A 1 -13.02 7.70 5.55
N PHE A 2 -12.67 7.09 4.43
CA PHE A 2 -13.11 5.71 4.13
C PHE A 2 -12.09 4.72 4.69
N ASP A 3 -12.56 3.60 5.21
CA ASP A 3 -11.68 2.57 5.79
C ASP A 3 -10.95 1.75 4.71
N ASP A 4 -11.47 1.75 3.49
CA ASP A 4 -11.04 0.89 2.39
C ASP A 4 -10.33 1.63 1.25
N ARG A 5 -10.27 2.96 1.30
CA ARG A 5 -9.64 3.78 0.24
C ARG A 5 -9.28 5.19 0.70
N VAL A 6 -8.38 5.80 -0.06
CA VAL A 6 -8.07 7.22 0.00
C VAL A 6 -8.60 7.89 -1.26
N GLU A 7 -9.30 9.01 -1.10
CA GLU A 7 -9.72 9.85 -2.22
C GLU A 7 -8.96 11.18 -2.19
N VAL A 8 -8.26 11.50 -3.27
CA VAL A 8 -7.55 12.77 -3.45
C VAL A 8 -8.23 13.53 -4.57
N THR A 9 -8.82 14.69 -4.25
CA THR A 9 -9.46 15.56 -5.23
C THR A 9 -8.68 16.85 -5.37
N SER A 10 -8.27 17.17 -6.59
CA SER A 10 -7.55 18.39 -6.93
C SER A 10 -8.41 19.27 -7.85
N PRO A 11 -8.48 20.59 -7.59
CA PRO A 11 -9.17 21.52 -8.48
C PRO A 11 -8.42 21.73 -9.80
N GLY A 12 -9.19 22.00 -10.86
CA GLY A 12 -8.74 22.17 -12.25
C GLY A 12 -8.53 20.84 -12.98
N GLY A 13 -9.02 20.76 -14.23
CA GLY A 13 -8.81 19.62 -15.13
C GLY A 13 -7.45 19.63 -15.84
N LEU A 14 -7.21 18.68 -16.72
CA LEU A 14 -5.89 18.51 -17.35
C LEU A 14 -5.37 19.79 -18.02
N PRO A 15 -4.03 20.04 -17.99
CA PRO A 15 -3.43 21.12 -18.76
C PRO A 15 -3.84 21.06 -20.24
N LYS A 16 -3.98 22.22 -20.89
CA LYS A 16 -4.26 22.28 -22.32
C LYS A 16 -3.17 21.52 -23.09
N GLY A 17 -3.58 20.68 -24.04
CA GLY A 17 -2.67 19.85 -24.83
C GLY A 17 -2.28 18.53 -24.17
N LEU A 18 -2.93 18.12 -23.07
CA LEU A 18 -2.77 16.80 -22.48
C LEU A 18 -4.11 16.05 -22.47
N SER A 19 -4.19 14.97 -23.24
CA SER A 19 -5.34 14.06 -23.22
C SER A 19 -5.36 13.19 -21.95
N LYS A 20 -6.51 12.58 -21.66
CA LYS A 20 -6.66 11.62 -20.56
C LYS A 20 -5.77 10.40 -20.79
N GLU A 21 -5.67 9.95 -22.03
CA GLU A 21 -4.89 8.78 -22.42
C GLU A 21 -3.40 9.02 -22.22
N GLU A 22 -2.88 10.16 -22.69
CA GLU A 22 -1.47 10.55 -22.48
C GLU A 22 -1.15 10.77 -21.00
N TYR A 23 -2.08 11.39 -20.27
CA TYR A 23 -1.95 11.56 -18.82
C TYR A 23 -1.81 10.22 -18.12
N LEU A 24 -2.70 9.27 -18.42
CA LEU A 24 -2.68 7.93 -17.82
C LEU A 24 -1.46 7.12 -18.24
N ALA A 25 -1.04 7.21 -19.50
CA ALA A 25 0.14 6.53 -20.02
C ALA A 25 1.46 7.09 -19.47
N GLY A 26 1.45 8.25 -18.81
CA GLY A 26 2.65 8.90 -18.28
C GLY A 26 3.64 9.33 -19.36
N GLN A 27 3.18 9.51 -20.61
CA GLN A 27 4.02 9.81 -21.76
C GLN A 27 4.49 11.27 -21.78
N LEU A 28 3.64 12.19 -21.30
CA LEU A 28 3.89 13.62 -21.32
C LEU A 28 3.71 14.22 -19.93
N SER A 29 4.69 14.99 -19.47
CA SER A 29 4.60 15.73 -18.23
C SER A 29 4.52 17.22 -18.49
N ILE A 30 3.30 17.75 -18.45
CA ILE A 30 3.04 19.19 -18.57
C ILE A 30 2.82 19.78 -17.18
N LEU A 31 3.75 20.62 -16.75
CA LEU A 31 3.71 21.29 -15.45
C LEU A 31 2.83 22.55 -15.52
N ARG A 32 1.81 22.64 -14.66
CA ARG A 32 1.01 23.88 -14.54
C ARG A 32 1.81 25.03 -13.93
N ASN A 33 2.66 24.73 -12.95
CA ASN A 33 3.49 25.73 -12.27
C ASN A 33 4.93 25.21 -12.16
N LEU A 34 5.81 25.75 -13.01
CA LEU A 34 7.22 25.38 -13.08
C LEU A 34 7.99 25.72 -11.80
N ILE A 35 7.64 26.81 -11.11
CA ILE A 35 8.34 27.26 -9.91
C ILE A 35 8.09 26.27 -8.77
N ILE A 36 6.82 25.93 -8.51
CA ILE A 36 6.46 24.96 -7.45
C ILE A 36 7.06 23.58 -7.75
N ALA A 37 6.94 23.12 -8.99
CA ALA A 37 7.50 21.83 -9.40
C ALA A 37 9.02 21.77 -9.15
N ASN A 38 9.75 22.83 -9.51
CA ASN A 38 11.20 22.89 -9.26
C ASN A 38 11.56 22.92 -7.77
N ILE A 39 10.76 23.58 -6.94
CA ILE A 39 10.97 23.56 -5.47
C ILE A 39 10.82 22.14 -4.94
N PHE A 40 9.72 21.44 -5.29
CA PHE A 40 9.49 20.08 -4.82
C PHE A 40 10.54 19.09 -5.34
N PHE A 41 11.00 19.28 -6.58
CA PHE A 41 12.08 18.48 -7.14
C PHE A 41 13.39 18.70 -6.37
N ARG A 42 13.78 19.95 -6.10
CA ARG A 42 15.00 20.27 -5.33
C ARG A 42 14.94 19.79 -3.88
N LEU A 43 13.75 19.73 -3.30
CA LEU A 43 13.52 19.16 -1.96
C LEU A 43 13.47 17.63 -1.96
N GLY A 44 13.54 16.96 -3.12
CA GLY A 44 13.44 15.51 -3.23
C GLY A 44 12.04 14.96 -2.93
N LEU A 45 10.99 15.80 -2.97
CA LEU A 45 9.60 15.41 -2.72
C LEU A 45 8.94 14.80 -3.96
N ILE A 46 9.43 15.12 -5.15
CA ILE A 46 9.01 14.55 -6.42
C ILE A 46 10.22 14.13 -7.23
N GLU A 47 10.06 13.08 -8.04
CA GLU A 47 11.07 12.58 -8.99
C GLU A 47 10.85 13.18 -10.39
N GLN A 48 11.51 12.59 -11.41
CA GLN A 48 11.31 12.91 -12.82
C GLN A 48 9.82 13.10 -13.16
N PHE A 49 9.53 14.22 -13.81
CA PHE A 49 8.18 14.67 -14.11
C PHE A 49 7.45 13.61 -14.96
N GLY A 50 6.25 13.18 -14.51
CA GLY A 50 5.35 12.32 -15.30
C GLY A 50 5.30 10.84 -14.92
N THR A 51 6.17 10.36 -14.01
CA THR A 51 6.21 8.93 -13.63
C THR A 51 5.20 8.53 -12.56
N GLY A 52 4.61 9.49 -11.83
CA GLY A 52 3.79 9.23 -10.65
C GLY A 52 2.60 8.29 -10.90
N ILE A 53 1.89 8.46 -12.03
CA ILE A 53 0.74 7.62 -12.36
C ILE A 53 1.16 6.19 -12.67
N GLN A 54 2.23 6.02 -13.45
CA GLN A 54 2.78 4.71 -13.76
C GLN A 54 3.26 3.98 -12.51
N ARG A 55 3.85 4.71 -11.55
CA ARG A 55 4.23 4.16 -10.25
C ARG A 55 3.02 3.74 -9.42
N ILE A 56 1.95 4.52 -9.42
CA ILE A 56 0.69 4.13 -8.78
C ILE A 56 0.16 2.86 -9.44
N LEU A 57 0.03 2.81 -10.77
CA LEU A 57 -0.44 1.61 -11.48
C LEU A 57 0.43 0.38 -11.16
N ALA A 58 1.76 0.54 -11.19
CA ALA A 58 2.70 -0.54 -10.87
C ALA A 58 2.56 -1.03 -9.41
N ALA A 59 2.35 -0.13 -8.44
CA ALA A 59 2.14 -0.50 -7.05
C ALA A 59 0.85 -1.32 -6.83
N TYR A 60 -0.09 -1.25 -7.76
CA TYR A 60 -1.34 -1.99 -7.74
C TYR A 60 -1.38 -3.16 -8.74
N ALA A 61 -0.28 -3.47 -9.44
CA ALA A 61 -0.27 -4.46 -10.52
C ALA A 61 -0.84 -5.83 -10.11
N ASP A 62 -0.50 -6.29 -8.89
CA ASP A 62 -0.97 -7.58 -8.35
C ASP A 62 -2.21 -7.44 -7.44
N SER A 63 -2.76 -6.24 -7.30
CA SER A 63 -3.94 -5.99 -6.46
C SER A 63 -5.23 -6.33 -7.20
N LYS A 64 -6.16 -6.99 -6.50
CA LYS A 64 -7.53 -7.20 -7.01
C LYS A 64 -8.29 -5.88 -7.18
N SER A 65 -8.03 -4.92 -6.29
CA SER A 65 -8.63 -3.59 -6.33
C SER A 65 -7.68 -2.63 -7.01
N GLN A 66 -8.10 -2.04 -8.12
CA GLN A 66 -7.29 -1.13 -8.93
C GLN A 66 -7.59 0.35 -8.59
N PRO A 67 -6.61 1.26 -8.72
CA PRO A 67 -6.83 2.69 -8.54
C PRO A 67 -7.72 3.25 -9.65
N GLN A 68 -8.50 4.29 -9.35
CA GLN A 68 -9.37 4.96 -10.32
C GLN A 68 -8.94 6.41 -10.52
N PHE A 69 -8.90 6.83 -11.78
CA PHE A 69 -8.55 8.18 -12.18
C PHE A 69 -9.76 8.81 -12.87
N LEU A 70 -10.48 9.64 -12.12
CA LEU A 70 -11.66 10.35 -12.57
C LEU A 70 -11.25 11.77 -12.96
N ILE A 71 -11.19 12.02 -14.26
CA ILE A 71 -10.79 13.30 -14.83
C ILE A 71 -12.03 14.00 -15.35
N TYR A 72 -12.30 15.16 -14.78
CA TYR A 72 -13.37 16.07 -15.17
C TYR A 72 -12.76 17.35 -15.74
N GLU A 73 -13.61 18.21 -16.32
CA GLU A 73 -13.19 19.48 -16.90
C GLU A 73 -12.51 20.40 -15.87
N ASN A 74 -13.06 20.44 -14.65
CA ASN A 74 -12.63 21.38 -13.60
C ASN A 74 -12.08 20.69 -12.35
N SER A 75 -11.89 19.38 -12.38
CA SER A 75 -11.34 18.64 -11.25
C SER A 75 -10.74 17.32 -11.68
N ILE A 76 -9.78 16.84 -10.89
CA ILE A 76 -9.23 15.50 -11.01
C ILE A 76 -9.41 14.83 -9.65
N LYS A 77 -10.06 13.66 -9.65
CA LYS A 77 -10.20 12.81 -8.49
C LYS A 77 -9.45 11.51 -8.71
N ILE A 78 -8.59 11.16 -7.77
CA ILE A 78 -7.87 9.89 -7.72
C ILE A 78 -8.41 9.10 -6.54
N ILE A 79 -8.82 7.86 -6.79
CA ILE A 79 -9.29 6.93 -5.77
C ILE A 79 -8.25 5.82 -5.65
N LEU A 80 -7.67 5.66 -4.47
CA LEU A 80 -6.62 4.71 -4.15
C LEU A 80 -7.15 3.70 -3.12
N PRO A 81 -7.58 2.49 -3.55
CA PRO A 81 -8.00 1.45 -2.62
C PRO A 81 -6.88 1.02 -1.69
N VAL A 82 -7.20 0.64 -0.46
CA VAL A 82 -6.22 0.02 0.44
C VAL A 82 -5.87 -1.37 -0.11
N VAL A 83 -4.60 -1.57 -0.49
CA VAL A 83 -4.11 -2.88 -0.92
C VAL A 83 -3.95 -3.76 0.32
N LYS A 84 -4.89 -4.68 0.52
CA LYS A 84 -4.73 -5.73 1.54
C LYS A 84 -3.77 -6.76 0.98
N THR A 85 -2.66 -7.00 1.68
CA THR A 85 -1.76 -8.10 1.36
C THR A 85 -2.47 -9.42 1.67
N GLU A 86 -3.28 -9.92 0.75
CA GLU A 86 -3.81 -11.29 0.82
C GLU A 86 -2.67 -12.23 0.41
N LEU A 87 -2.01 -12.82 1.40
CA LEU A 87 -0.97 -13.81 1.16
C LEU A 87 -1.58 -15.04 0.46
N GLN A 88 -0.95 -15.46 -0.63
CA GLN A 88 -1.44 -16.59 -1.43
C GLN A 88 -1.44 -17.87 -0.59
N GLY A 89 -2.57 -18.57 -0.63
CA GLY A 89 -2.78 -19.81 0.10
C GLY A 89 -3.00 -19.64 1.60
N VAL A 90 -2.86 -18.48 2.21
CA VAL A 90 -3.05 -18.24 3.66
C VAL A 90 -4.53 -18.00 3.99
N SER A 91 -4.97 -18.51 5.15
CA SER A 91 -6.30 -18.22 5.70
C SER A 91 -6.54 -16.71 5.92
N LYS A 92 -7.80 -16.28 5.94
CA LYS A 92 -8.15 -14.86 6.24
C LYS A 92 -7.60 -14.43 7.60
N ASP A 93 -7.73 -15.29 8.61
CA ASP A 93 -7.21 -15.07 9.96
C ASP A 93 -5.67 -15.00 9.98
N GLY A 94 -5.00 -15.81 9.14
CA GLY A 94 -3.55 -15.74 8.97
C GLY A 94 -3.10 -14.42 8.34
N ASN A 95 -3.87 -13.85 7.41
CA ASN A 95 -3.60 -12.52 6.85
C ASN A 95 -3.77 -11.40 7.88
N GLU A 96 -4.72 -11.53 8.81
CA GLU A 96 -4.90 -10.59 9.91
C GLU A 96 -3.69 -10.60 10.85
N VAL A 97 -3.25 -11.79 11.28
CA VAL A 97 -2.02 -11.95 12.08
C VAL A 97 -0.79 -11.42 11.33
N TYR A 98 -0.68 -11.68 10.04
CA TYR A 98 0.41 -11.17 9.22
C TYR A 98 0.41 -9.63 9.15
N THR A 99 -0.76 -9.00 9.06
CA THR A 99 -0.92 -7.53 9.00
C THR A 99 -0.37 -6.86 10.25
N ILE A 100 -0.66 -7.40 11.43
CA ILE A 100 -0.18 -6.86 12.71
C ILE A 100 1.36 -6.91 12.82
N LEU A 101 2.01 -7.88 12.17
CA LEU A 101 3.46 -8.00 12.13
C LEU A 101 4.18 -6.95 11.26
N GLN A 102 3.48 -6.01 10.60
CA GLN A 102 4.12 -4.97 9.77
C GLN A 102 5.08 -4.06 10.55
N ASN A 103 4.80 -3.80 11.82
CA ASN A 103 5.43 -2.68 12.53
C ASN A 103 6.70 -3.08 13.30
N MET A 104 6.77 -4.30 13.84
CA MET A 104 7.90 -4.77 14.66
C MET A 104 7.79 -6.28 14.98
N PRO A 105 8.88 -6.93 15.45
CA PRO A 105 8.80 -8.30 15.95
C PRO A 105 7.94 -8.39 17.22
N LEU A 106 6.88 -9.20 17.17
CA LEU A 106 5.92 -9.32 18.29
C LEU A 106 5.93 -10.72 18.92
N SER A 107 5.54 -10.80 20.19
CA SER A 107 5.29 -12.08 20.86
C SER A 107 3.89 -12.60 20.51
N SER A 108 3.68 -13.92 20.61
CA SER A 108 2.33 -14.50 20.42
C SER A 108 1.30 -13.93 21.41
N SER A 109 1.75 -13.51 22.60
CA SER A 109 0.92 -12.80 23.58
C SER A 109 0.51 -11.41 23.11
N ASN A 110 1.42 -10.63 22.52
CA ASN A 110 1.07 -9.30 22.01
C ASN A 110 0.14 -9.40 20.81
N ILE A 111 0.39 -10.36 19.91
CA ILE A 111 -0.50 -10.60 18.75
C ILE A 111 -1.90 -11.00 19.24
N SER A 112 -2.01 -11.83 20.29
CA SER A 112 -3.30 -12.20 20.87
C SER A 112 -4.02 -11.04 21.59
N GLN A 113 -3.30 -10.01 22.05
CA GLN A 113 -3.90 -8.81 22.64
C GLN A 113 -4.44 -7.84 21.59
N GLU A 114 -3.79 -7.80 20.43
CA GLU A 114 -4.16 -6.96 19.28
C GLU A 114 -5.17 -7.65 18.34
N THR A 115 -5.50 -8.92 18.58
CA THR A 115 -6.47 -9.69 17.79
C THR A 115 -7.59 -10.25 18.66
N SER A 116 -8.66 -10.70 18.02
CA SER A 116 -9.74 -11.45 18.68
C SER A 116 -9.35 -12.92 18.97
N PHE A 117 -8.14 -13.34 18.62
CA PHE A 117 -7.73 -14.75 18.64
C PHE A 117 -7.08 -15.13 19.97
N SER A 118 -7.40 -16.34 20.45
CA SER A 118 -6.70 -16.94 21.59
C SER A 118 -5.23 -17.21 21.26
N LYS A 119 -4.38 -17.26 22.29
CA LYS A 119 -2.94 -17.54 22.13
C LYS A 119 -2.65 -18.84 21.37
N ASN A 120 -3.48 -19.87 21.55
CA ASN A 120 -3.34 -21.13 20.81
C ASN A 120 -3.72 -21.00 19.34
N GLN A 121 -4.75 -20.22 19.00
CA GLN A 121 -5.10 -19.93 17.61
C GLN A 121 -4.00 -19.13 16.93
N VAL A 122 -3.48 -18.10 17.60
CA VAL A 122 -2.36 -17.29 17.10
C VAL A 122 -1.14 -18.17 16.78
N LEU A 123 -0.79 -19.12 17.66
CA LEU A 123 0.32 -20.04 17.40
C LEU A 123 0.09 -20.90 16.16
N LYS A 124 -1.11 -21.44 15.96
CA LYS A 124 -1.46 -22.22 14.75
C LYS A 124 -1.35 -21.38 13.48
N LEU A 125 -1.85 -20.14 13.50
CA LEU A 125 -1.77 -19.21 12.38
C LEU A 125 -0.32 -18.80 12.08
N LEU A 126 0.50 -18.58 13.12
CA LEU A 126 1.92 -18.31 12.96
C LEU A 126 2.66 -19.52 12.36
N ASP A 127 2.33 -20.74 12.77
CA ASP A 127 2.91 -21.96 12.18
C ASP A 127 2.53 -22.09 10.69
N GLU A 128 1.28 -21.80 10.32
CA GLU A 128 0.83 -21.73 8.92
C GLU A 128 1.67 -20.71 8.12
N LEU A 129 1.85 -19.50 8.67
CA LEU A 129 2.63 -18.43 8.04
C LEU A 129 4.12 -18.76 7.93
N ILE A 130 4.68 -19.48 8.91
CA ILE A 130 6.07 -19.95 8.88
C ILE A 130 6.25 -21.04 7.82
N GLN A 131 5.33 -22.00 7.75
CA GLN A 131 5.38 -23.07 6.73
C GLN A 131 5.33 -22.51 5.31
N LYS A 132 4.59 -21.41 5.10
CA LYS A 132 4.50 -20.72 3.81
C LYS A 132 5.63 -19.71 3.57
N GLY A 133 6.55 -19.55 4.51
CA GLY A 133 7.71 -18.68 4.38
C GLY A 133 7.43 -17.18 4.54
N TYR A 134 6.23 -16.80 5.00
CA TYR A 134 5.86 -15.39 5.19
C TYR A 134 6.32 -14.82 6.54
N VAL A 135 6.53 -15.66 7.55
CA VAL A 135 6.95 -15.25 8.89
C VAL A 135 8.14 -16.09 9.35
N VAL A 136 9.05 -15.47 10.09
CA VAL A 136 10.19 -16.11 10.74
C VAL A 136 10.12 -15.96 12.26
N LYS A 137 10.51 -17.02 12.96
CA LYS A 137 10.63 -17.06 14.42
C LYS A 137 12.02 -16.57 14.84
N ILE A 138 12.07 -15.69 15.83
CA ILE A 138 13.29 -15.07 16.35
C ILE A 138 13.40 -15.33 17.85
N GLY A 139 14.56 -15.80 18.30
CA GLY A 139 14.83 -16.08 19.72
C GLY A 139 14.28 -17.42 20.19
N ASN A 140 14.54 -17.74 21.46
CA ASN A 140 14.24 -19.02 22.09
C ASN A 140 13.45 -18.87 23.40
N GLY A 141 12.62 -19.86 23.71
CA GLY A 141 11.86 -19.93 24.97
C GLY A 141 10.94 -18.72 25.18
N ARG A 142 11.00 -18.11 26.38
CA ARG A 142 10.19 -16.93 26.76
C ARG A 142 10.50 -15.68 25.91
N GLY A 143 11.68 -15.63 25.28
CA GLY A 143 12.12 -14.54 24.42
C GLY A 143 11.63 -14.66 22.97
N THR A 144 10.83 -15.67 22.63
CA THR A 144 10.37 -15.89 21.25
C THR A 144 9.57 -14.69 20.74
N ARG A 145 9.92 -14.22 19.55
CA ARG A 145 9.21 -13.20 18.76
C ARG A 145 9.05 -13.67 17.32
N TYR A 146 8.11 -13.08 16.61
CA TYR A 146 7.80 -13.39 15.22
C TYR A 146 7.93 -12.11 14.39
N ARG A 147 8.49 -12.21 13.18
CA ARG A 147 8.65 -11.11 12.23
C ARG A 147 8.32 -11.59 10.83
N ARG A 148 7.84 -10.71 9.96
CA ARG A 148 7.73 -11.02 8.52
C ARG A 148 9.08 -11.47 7.94
N SER A 149 9.04 -12.47 7.07
CA SER A 149 10.17 -12.83 6.22
C SER A 149 10.40 -11.69 5.22
N LYS A 150 11.67 -11.43 4.86
CA LYS A 150 12.02 -10.35 3.92
C LYS A 150 11.62 -10.72 2.49
#